data_AF-A0A934IVT0-F1
#
_entry.id   AF-A0A934IVT0-F1
#
_cell.length_a   1.000
_cell.length_b   1.000
_cell.length_c   1.000
_cell.angle_alpha   90.00
_cell.angle_beta   90.00
_cell.angle_gamma   90.00
#
_symmetry.space_group_name_H-M   'P 1'
#
loop_
_entity.id
_entity.type
_entity.pdbx_description
1 polymer ?
#
loop_
_entity_poly.entity_id
_entity_poly.type
_entity_poly.pdbx_seq_one_letter_code
_entity_poly.pdbx_strand_id
1 'polypeptide(L)'
;MFLLRPVTGNGATVAANLLKDYITERADGNSYRELFAPSRFHADPSLKTLIVETSDVVKHLVKGKLEWPKTRPEQVGPDQGAVVTVNGSRAGAYREPNGKLHVLNTTCTHMGCEVEWNEGERS
;
A
#
# COMPACT_ATOMS: atom_id res chain seq x y z
N MET A 1 20.62 -40.65 14.73
CA MET A 1 20.65 -40.02 13.39
C MET A 1 20.55 -38.51 13.58
N PHE A 2 21.68 -37.82 13.57
CA PHE A 2 21.75 -36.36 13.74
C PHE A 2 21.55 -35.72 12.36
N LEU A 3 20.38 -35.15 12.11
CA LEU A 3 20.14 -34.35 10.90
C LEU A 3 20.69 -32.94 11.14
N LEU A 4 21.90 -32.69 10.63
CA LEU A 4 22.45 -31.34 10.50
C LEU A 4 21.57 -30.55 9.52
N ARG A 5 20.81 -29.57 10.03
CA ARG A 5 20.08 -28.62 9.17
C ARG A 5 21.03 -27.50 8.72
N PRO A 6 21.06 -27.16 7.41
CA PRO A 6 21.94 -26.11 6.88
C PRO A 6 21.54 -24.73 7.44
N VAL A 7 22.54 -23.94 7.85
CA VAL A 7 22.41 -22.60 8.45
C VAL A 7 22.50 -21.49 7.39
N THR A 8 22.10 -21.77 6.15
CA THR A 8 22.14 -20.81 5.05
C THR A 8 20.88 -20.96 4.22
N GLY A 9 19.78 -20.35 4.68
CA GLY A 9 18.48 -20.39 4.02
C GLY A 9 17.75 -19.07 4.18
N ASN A 10 17.66 -18.33 3.08
CA ASN A 10 16.65 -17.32 2.79
C ASN A 10 15.29 -17.58 3.49
N GLY A 11 14.56 -16.53 3.88
CA GLY A 11 13.27 -16.65 4.59
C GLY A 11 12.25 -17.58 3.91
N ALA A 12 12.35 -17.74 2.58
CA ALA A 12 11.58 -18.70 1.79
C ALA A 12 11.78 -20.16 2.25
N THR A 13 13.01 -20.59 2.55
CA THR A 13 13.30 -21.97 3.01
C THR A 13 12.72 -22.22 4.40
N VAL A 14 12.77 -21.22 5.29
CA VAL A 14 12.15 -21.31 6.62
C VAL A 14 10.62 -21.42 6.49
N ALA A 15 10.01 -20.59 5.65
CA ALA A 15 8.58 -20.63 5.38
C ALA A 15 8.13 -21.98 4.80
N ALA A 16 8.85 -22.51 3.80
CA ALA A 16 8.53 -23.80 3.18
C ALA A 16 8.61 -24.96 4.19
N ASN A 17 9.64 -24.97 5.05
CA ASN A 17 9.77 -26.00 6.09
C ASN A 17 8.66 -25.90 7.14
N LEU A 18 8.31 -24.68 7.55
CA LEU A 18 7.22 -24.45 8.49
C LEU A 18 5.87 -24.89 7.91
N LEU A 19 5.58 -24.55 6.65
CA LEU A 19 4.36 -24.97 5.96
C LEU A 19 4.27 -26.50 5.82
N LYS A 20 5.38 -27.15 5.43
CA LYS A 20 5.47 -28.62 5.37
C LYS A 20 5.21 -29.25 6.73
N ASP A 21 5.73 -28.69 7.81
CA ASP A 21 5.52 -29.20 9.16
C ASP A 21 4.06 -28.97 9.65
N TYR A 22 3.38 -27.90 9.21
CA TYR A 22 1.94 -27.73 9.43
C TYR A 22 1.11 -28.78 8.69
N ILE A 23 1.40 -29.03 7.41
CA ILE A 23 0.66 -30.02 6.59
C ILE A 23 0.86 -31.44 7.10
N THR A 24 2.04 -31.76 7.63
CA THR A 24 2.37 -33.09 8.15
C THR A 24 2.07 -33.27 9.64
N GLU A 25 1.38 -32.31 10.27
CA GLU A 25 1.02 -32.32 11.69
C GLU A 25 2.23 -32.45 12.64
N ARG A 26 3.38 -31.88 12.25
CA ARG A 26 4.65 -31.89 13.01
C ARG A 26 5.08 -30.51 13.51
N ALA A 27 4.21 -29.51 13.36
CA ALA A 27 4.55 -28.13 13.68
C ALA A 27 4.84 -27.91 15.18
N ASP A 28 4.31 -28.72 16.10
CA ASP A 28 4.55 -28.60 17.55
C ASP A 28 6.03 -28.76 17.96
N GLY A 29 6.82 -29.47 17.16
CA GLY A 29 8.27 -29.63 17.39
C GLY A 29 9.14 -28.62 16.65
N ASN A 30 8.54 -27.67 15.90
CA ASN A 30 9.29 -26.72 15.07
C ASN A 30 9.55 -25.42 15.83
N SER A 31 10.82 -25.10 16.09
CA SER A 31 11.26 -23.88 16.79
C SER A 31 10.84 -22.57 16.12
N TYR A 32 10.49 -22.60 14.83
CA TYR A 32 10.00 -21.44 14.09
C TYR A 32 8.49 -21.24 14.21
N ARG A 33 7.73 -22.24 14.72
CA ARG A 33 6.26 -22.17 14.82
C ARG A 33 5.82 -20.97 15.63
N GLU A 34 6.35 -20.81 16.84
CA GLU A 34 6.03 -19.66 17.68
C GLU A 34 6.50 -18.37 17.02
N LEU A 35 7.74 -18.35 16.51
CA LEU A 35 8.39 -17.19 15.86
C LEU A 35 7.57 -16.58 14.70
N PHE A 36 6.87 -17.41 13.94
CA PHE A 36 6.04 -16.98 12.80
C PHE A 36 4.53 -17.17 13.04
N ALA A 37 4.11 -17.44 14.28
CA ALA A 37 2.69 -17.57 14.59
C ALA A 37 1.97 -16.22 14.34
N PRO A 38 0.85 -16.21 13.59
CA PRO A 38 0.08 -14.99 13.34
C PRO A 38 -0.54 -14.42 14.63
N SER A 39 -0.70 -15.25 15.66
CA SER A 39 -1.21 -14.89 16.99
C SER A 39 -0.17 -14.21 17.90
N ARG A 40 0.96 -13.72 17.37
CA ARG A 40 1.96 -12.91 18.11
C ARG A 40 1.46 -11.50 18.50
N PHE A 41 0.17 -11.38 18.76
CA PHE A 41 -0.45 -10.15 19.23
C PHE A 41 -0.05 -9.94 20.70
N HIS A 42 0.94 -9.07 20.92
CA HIS A 42 1.31 -8.61 22.25
C HIS A 42 0.45 -7.38 22.55
N ALA A 43 -0.52 -7.49 23.45
CA ALA A 43 -1.47 -6.41 23.74
C ALA A 43 -0.79 -5.06 24.10
N ASP A 44 0.45 -5.11 24.60
CA ASP A 44 1.35 -3.98 24.83
C ASP A 44 2.74 -4.36 24.27
N PRO A 45 3.40 -3.59 23.37
CA PRO A 45 3.08 -2.25 22.86
C PRO A 45 2.28 -2.21 21.55
N SER A 46 1.84 -3.36 21.00
CA SER A 46 1.28 -3.41 19.65
C SER A 46 0.03 -2.55 19.45
N LEU A 47 -0.82 -2.36 20.47
CA LEU A 47 -2.00 -1.49 20.34
C LEU A 47 -1.63 -0.01 20.18
N LYS A 48 -0.61 0.47 20.91
CA LYS A 48 -0.11 1.85 20.77
C LYS A 48 0.52 2.06 19.40
N THR A 49 1.32 1.10 18.94
CA THR A 49 1.93 1.12 17.61
C THR A 49 0.86 1.13 16.53
N LEU A 50 -0.17 0.28 16.62
CA LEU A 50 -1.28 0.26 15.66
C LEU A 50 -2.03 1.59 15.61
N ILE A 51 -2.31 2.24 16.75
CA ILE A 51 -2.97 3.56 16.78
C ILE A 51 -2.09 4.61 16.11
N VAL A 52 -0.79 4.64 16.42
CA VAL A 52 0.15 5.59 15.82
C VAL A 52 0.28 5.34 14.30
N GLU A 53 0.45 4.09 13.88
CA GLU A 53 0.59 3.70 12.47
C GLU A 53 -0.70 3.98 11.67
N THR A 54 -1.87 3.74 12.26
CA THR A 54 -3.16 4.05 11.59
C THR A 54 -3.48 5.53 11.57
N SER A 55 -2.94 6.33 12.50
CA SER A 55 -3.20 7.77 12.55
C SER A 55 -2.72 8.51 11.30
N ASP A 56 -1.56 8.12 10.75
CA ASP A 56 -1.04 8.70 9.52
C ASP A 56 -1.93 8.36 8.32
N VAL A 57 -2.40 7.11 8.22
CA VAL A 57 -3.33 6.69 7.16
C VAL A 57 -4.62 7.51 7.20
N VAL A 58 -5.22 7.67 8.38
CA VAL A 58 -6.44 8.48 8.56
C VAL A 58 -6.18 9.93 8.20
N LYS A 59 -5.04 10.50 8.63
CA LYS A 59 -4.65 11.86 8.30
C LYS A 59 -4.52 12.06 6.79
N HIS A 60 -3.87 11.14 6.08
CA HIS A 60 -3.74 11.21 4.63
C HIS A 60 -5.08 11.02 3.89
N LEU A 61 -5.94 10.13 4.37
CA LEU A 61 -7.30 9.95 3.85
C LEU A 61 -8.12 11.24 3.96
N VAL A 62 -8.13 11.87 5.14
CA VAL A 62 -8.89 13.11 5.37
C VAL A 62 -8.28 14.29 4.62
N LYS A 63 -6.96 14.44 4.67
CA LYS A 63 -6.27 15.54 3.99
C LYS A 63 -6.53 15.52 2.48
N GLY A 64 -6.33 14.37 1.83
CA GLY A 64 -6.54 14.27 0.38
C GLY A 64 -7.98 14.54 -0.04
N LYS A 65 -8.96 14.18 0.78
CA LYS A 65 -10.39 14.43 0.50
C LYS A 65 -10.83 15.87 0.76
N LEU A 66 -10.18 16.58 1.67
CA LEU A 66 -10.50 17.97 1.99
C LEU A 66 -9.70 18.98 1.14
N GLU A 67 -8.60 18.54 0.54
CA GLU A 67 -7.84 19.37 -0.40
C GLU A 67 -8.66 19.65 -1.65
N TRP A 68 -8.91 20.94 -1.90
CA TRP A 68 -9.54 21.43 -3.13
C TRP A 68 -8.48 21.99 -4.07
N PRO A 69 -8.18 21.29 -5.19
CA PRO A 69 -7.28 21.81 -6.20
C PRO A 69 -7.81 23.12 -6.79
N LYS A 70 -6.95 24.14 -6.85
CA LYS A 70 -7.28 25.42 -7.51
C LYS A 70 -7.21 25.33 -9.03
N THR A 71 -6.52 24.32 -9.54
CA THR A 71 -6.31 24.09 -10.96
C THR A 71 -7.61 23.65 -11.61
N ARG A 72 -7.94 24.28 -12.74
CA ARG A 72 -9.07 23.85 -13.58
C ARG A 72 -8.57 23.00 -14.75
N PRO A 73 -9.39 22.12 -15.33
CA PRO A 73 -8.99 21.27 -16.45
C PRO A 73 -8.47 22.06 -17.65
N GLU A 74 -8.95 23.28 -17.85
CA GLU A 74 -8.52 24.16 -18.94
C GLU A 74 -7.09 24.68 -18.76
N GLN A 75 -6.56 24.67 -17.54
CA GLN A 75 -5.22 25.15 -17.20
C GLN A 75 -4.14 24.07 -17.38
N VAL A 76 -4.53 22.81 -17.61
CA VAL A 76 -3.59 21.72 -17.87
C VAL A 76 -3.00 21.91 -19.26
N GLY A 77 -1.69 22.14 -19.36
CA GLY A 77 -0.99 22.34 -20.63
C GLY A 77 -0.88 21.05 -21.46
N PRO A 78 -0.54 21.13 -22.76
CA PRO A 78 -0.30 19.95 -23.57
C PRO A 78 0.77 19.06 -22.93
N ASP A 79 0.48 17.77 -22.90
CA ASP A 79 1.38 16.74 -22.41
C ASP A 79 1.76 16.88 -20.92
N GLN A 80 0.81 17.40 -20.15
CA GLN A 80 0.89 17.55 -18.70
C GLN A 80 -0.33 16.90 -18.06
N GLY A 81 -0.15 16.47 -16.81
CA GLY A 81 -1.28 16.11 -15.95
C GLY A 81 -1.22 16.86 -14.63
N ALA A 82 -2.40 16.99 -14.03
CA ALA A 82 -2.57 17.68 -12.76
C ALA A 82 -3.83 17.16 -12.06
N VAL A 83 -3.87 17.35 -10.75
CA VAL A 83 -5.13 17.25 -10.00
C VAL A 83 -5.90 18.56 -10.19
N VAL A 84 -7.17 18.45 -10.59
CA VAL A 84 -8.04 19.57 -10.95
C VAL A 84 -9.38 19.47 -10.23
N THR A 85 -10.14 20.56 -10.25
CA THR A 85 -11.53 20.57 -9.78
C THR A 85 -12.51 20.62 -10.96
N VAL A 86 -13.43 19.65 -11.02
CA VAL A 86 -14.49 19.53 -12.03
C VAL A 86 -15.84 19.47 -11.33
N ASN A 87 -16.73 20.42 -11.64
CA ASN A 87 -18.07 20.50 -11.03
C ASN A 87 -18.03 20.45 -9.47
N GLY A 88 -17.03 21.09 -8.86
CA GLY A 88 -16.86 21.10 -7.40
C GLY A 88 -16.27 19.81 -6.81
N SER A 89 -15.88 18.84 -7.64
CA SER A 89 -15.24 17.58 -7.22
C SER A 89 -13.79 17.50 -7.67
N ARG A 90 -12.91 16.90 -6.85
CA ARG A 90 -11.51 16.60 -7.20
C ARG A 90 -11.48 15.54 -8.31
N ALA A 91 -10.65 15.75 -9.31
CA ALA A 91 -10.42 14.81 -10.40
C ALA A 91 -8.96 14.90 -10.86
N GLY A 92 -8.47 13.86 -11.52
CA GLY A 92 -7.21 13.89 -12.26
C GLY A 92 -7.48 14.31 -13.69
N ALA A 93 -6.64 15.18 -14.24
CA ALA A 93 -6.70 15.54 -15.64
C ALA A 93 -5.34 15.37 -16.31
N TYR A 94 -5.33 14.86 -17.53
CA TYR A 94 -4.16 14.77 -18.39
C TYR A 94 -4.52 15.28 -19.78
N ARG A 95 -3.68 16.13 -20.36
CA ARG A 95 -3.86 16.59 -21.75
C ARG A 95 -2.82 15.92 -22.63
N GLU A 96 -3.27 15.23 -23.67
CA GLU A 96 -2.40 14.69 -24.70
C GLU A 96 -1.68 15.80 -25.49
N PRO A 97 -0.55 15.51 -26.16
CA PRO A 97 0.12 16.45 -27.06
C PRO A 97 -0.79 17.01 -28.18
N ASN A 98 -1.77 16.23 -28.64
CA ASN A 98 -2.74 16.64 -29.66
C ASN A 98 -3.87 17.55 -29.10
N GLY A 99 -3.83 17.86 -27.80
CA GLY A 99 -4.79 18.71 -27.11
C GLY A 99 -5.99 18.00 -26.48
N LYS A 100 -6.17 16.69 -26.71
CA LYS A 100 -7.26 15.91 -26.11
C LYS A 100 -7.10 15.83 -24.59
N LEU A 101 -8.15 16.20 -23.87
CA LEU A 101 -8.17 16.20 -22.41
C LEU A 101 -8.86 14.95 -21.88
N HIS A 102 -8.20 14.25 -20.96
CA HIS A 102 -8.73 13.14 -20.19
C HIS A 102 -8.99 13.59 -18.77
N VAL A 103 -10.13 13.21 -18.23
CA VAL A 103 -10.50 13.48 -16.83
C VAL A 103 -10.93 12.17 -16.20
N LEU A 104 -10.34 11.85 -15.05
CA LEU A 104 -10.55 10.60 -14.34
C LEU A 104 -10.71 10.82 -12.83
N ASN A 105 -11.33 9.85 -12.17
CA ASN A 105 -11.42 9.84 -10.72
C ASN A 105 -10.07 9.43 -10.11
N THR A 106 -9.57 10.23 -9.17
CA THR A 106 -8.32 9.99 -8.42
C THR A 106 -8.52 9.16 -7.16
N THR A 107 -9.75 8.80 -6.82
CA THR A 107 -10.03 7.92 -5.69
C THR A 107 -9.61 6.48 -6.04
N CYS A 108 -8.63 5.96 -5.30
CA CYS A 108 -8.19 4.59 -5.40
C CYS A 108 -9.31 3.62 -5.00
N THR A 109 -9.49 2.54 -5.76
CA THR A 109 -10.50 1.50 -5.50
C THR A 109 -10.17 0.59 -4.31
N HIS A 110 -8.94 0.62 -3.80
CA HIS A 110 -8.51 -0.19 -2.66
C HIS A 110 -9.15 0.28 -1.34
N MET A 111 -8.80 1.48 -0.89
CA MET A 111 -9.25 2.05 0.38
C MET A 111 -9.84 3.46 0.25
N GLY A 112 -10.04 3.95 -0.99
CA GLY A 112 -10.61 5.27 -1.22
C GLY A 112 -9.64 6.43 -0.98
N CYS A 113 -8.34 6.16 -0.88
CA CYS A 113 -7.30 7.19 -0.83
C CYS A 113 -7.28 7.99 -2.12
N GLU A 114 -6.96 9.27 -1.99
CA GLU A 114 -6.72 10.15 -3.13
C GLU A 114 -5.29 9.94 -3.65
N VAL A 115 -5.16 9.74 -4.96
CA VAL A 115 -3.85 9.70 -5.63
C VAL A 115 -3.45 11.08 -6.16
N GLU A 116 -2.15 11.28 -6.32
CA GLU A 116 -1.53 12.50 -6.83
C GLU A 116 -0.89 12.26 -8.20
N TRP A 117 -0.75 13.33 -8.98
CA TRP A 117 -0.02 13.26 -10.24
C TRP A 117 1.49 13.21 -9.97
N ASN A 118 2.18 12.24 -10.58
CA ASN A 118 3.63 12.14 -10.52
C ASN A 118 4.24 12.62 -11.83
N GLU A 119 4.92 13.77 -11.79
CA GLU A 119 5.61 14.34 -12.97
C GLU A 119 6.74 13.44 -13.50
N GLY A 120 7.28 12.55 -12.66
CA GLY A 120 8.36 11.62 -13.01
C GLY A 120 7.91 10.33 -13.69
N GLU A 121 6.61 10.03 -13.78
CA GLU A 121 6.11 8.81 -14.44
C GLU A 121 6.01 8.92 -15.97
N ARG A 122 6.80 9.84 -16.53
CA ARG A 122 7.04 9.94 -17.96
C ARG A 122 8.27 9.09 -18.27
N SER A 123 8.02 7.86 -18.72
CA SER A 123 9.02 6.84 -19.09
C SER A 123 10.18 7.36 -19.93
#